data_AF-A0AAU6FBS4-F1
#
_entry.id   AF-A0AAU6FBS4-F1
#
_cell.length_a   1.000
_cell.length_b   1.000
_cell.length_c   1.000
_cell.angle_alpha   90.00
_cell.angle_beta   90.00
_cell.angle_gamma   90.00
#
_symmetry.space_group_name_H-M   'P 1'
#
loop_
_entity.id
_entity.type
_entity.pdbx_description
1 polymer ?
#
loop_
_entity_poly.entity_id
_entity_poly.type
_entity_poly.pdbx_seq_one_letter_code
_entity_poly.pdbx_strand_id
1 'polypeptide(L)' 'MNVSPDPITNREIAAQEREKLLDFFARGLCCTTASAFGTGHGEPSAEALTKARTVADDYLAAYEEWLVKLAADNAAPGLQ' A
#
# COMPACT_ATOMS: atom_id res chain seq x y z
N MET A 1 25.74 4.36 0.91
CA MET A 1 25.10 4.49 2.23
C MET A 1 23.61 4.33 2.02
N ASN A 2 23.00 3.26 2.55
CA ASN A 2 21.55 3.10 2.54
C ASN A 2 21.04 3.93 3.74
N VAL A 3 20.69 5.19 3.48
CA VAL A 3 20.18 6.07 4.53
C VAL A 3 18.77 5.59 4.83
N SER A 4 18.55 5.08 6.04
CA SER A 4 17.18 4.82 6.50
C SER A 4 16.44 6.15 6.46
N PRO A 5 15.29 6.25 5.79
CA PRO A 5 14.49 7.47 5.81
C PRO A 5 14.20 7.86 7.27
N ASP A 6 14.14 9.17 7.51
CA ASP A 6 13.81 9.69 8.84
C ASP A 6 12.46 9.10 9.28
N PRO A 7 12.34 8.66 10.55
CA PRO A 7 11.10 8.09 11.03
C PRO A 7 9.98 9.12 10.96
N ILE A 8 8.82 8.71 10.47
CA ILE A 8 7.62 9.54 10.46
C ILE A 8 7.14 9.68 11.91
N THR A 9 7.27 10.87 12.47
CA THR A 9 6.97 11.15 13.89
C THR A 9 5.68 11.92 14.12
N ASN A 10 5.03 12.41 13.07
CA ASN A 10 3.77 13.15 13.19
C ASN A 10 2.66 12.58 12.30
N ARG A 11 1.41 12.83 12.72
CA ARG A 11 0.22 12.25 12.08
C ARG A 11 -0.08 12.85 10.70
N GLU A 12 0.23 14.12 10.50
CA GLU A 12 -0.03 14.80 9.22
C GLU A 12 0.88 14.28 8.10
N ILE A 13 2.18 14.14 8.39
CA ILE A 13 3.16 13.51 7.50
C ILE A 13 2.78 12.04 7.28
N ALA A 14 2.37 11.32 8.33
CA ALA A 14 1.91 9.93 8.15
C ALA A 14 0.72 9.83 7.17
N ALA A 15 -0.26 10.75 7.27
CA ALA A 15 -1.38 10.79 6.34
C ALA A 15 -0.93 11.13 4.91
N GLN A 16 -0.04 12.11 4.74
CA GLN A 16 0.50 12.48 3.43
C GLN A 16 1.32 11.36 2.78
N GLU A 17 2.19 10.70 3.54
CA GLU A 17 2.97 9.56 3.05
C GLU A 17 2.06 8.37 2.71
N ARG A 18 0.99 8.15 3.48
CA ARG A 18 -0.03 7.15 3.17
C ARG A 18 -0.73 7.45 1.85
N GLU A 19 -1.10 8.70 1.58
CA GLU A 19 -1.71 9.10 0.31
C GLU A 19 -0.77 8.85 -0.89
N LYS A 20 0.53 9.16 -0.74
CA LYS A 20 1.54 8.86 -1.77
C LYS A 20 1.68 7.37 -2.02
N LEU A 21 1.69 6.56 -0.97
CA LEU A 21 1.75 5.09 -1.06
C LEU A 21 0.52 4.51 -1.76
N LEU A 22 -0.68 4.99 -1.42
CA LEU A 22 -1.91 4.57 -2.11
C LEU A 22 -1.87 4.91 -3.59
N ASP A 23 -1.42 6.11 -3.96
CA ASP A 23 -1.30 6.49 -5.37
C ASP A 23 -0.30 5.59 -6.12
N PHE A 24 0.84 5.29 -5.48
CA PHE A 24 1.85 4.40 -6.03
C PHE A 24 1.28 2.99 -6.28
N PHE A 25 0.60 2.40 -5.29
CA PHE A 25 -0.02 1.09 -5.45
C PHE A 25 -1.14 1.08 -6.48
N ALA A 26 -1.99 2.11 -6.52
CA ALA A 26 -3.06 2.21 -7.50
C ALA A 26 -2.52 2.27 -8.93
N ARG A 27 -1.48 3.07 -9.18
CA ARG A 27 -0.79 3.11 -10.48
C ARG A 27 -0.16 1.76 -10.82
N GLY A 28 0.53 1.14 -9.86
CA GLY A 28 1.11 -0.19 -10.04
C GLY A 28 0.08 -1.26 -10.40
N LEU A 29 -1.09 -1.23 -9.74
CA LEU A 29 -2.21 -2.13 -10.01
C LEU A 29 -2.77 -1.92 -11.42
N CYS A 30 -2.98 -0.66 -11.82
CA CYS A 30 -3.40 -0.33 -13.18
C CYS A 30 -2.40 -0.82 -14.24
N CYS A 31 -1.10 -0.64 -14.02
CA CYS A 31 -0.07 -1.12 -14.94
C CYS A 31 -0.02 -2.65 -15.03
N THR A 32 -0.17 -3.34 -13.90
CA THR A 32 -0.14 -4.81 -13.83
C THR A 32 -1.38 -5.44 -14.45
N THR A 33 -2.54 -4.81 -14.29
CA THR A 33 -3.79 -5.29 -14.90
C THR A 33 -3.83 -4.95 -16.39
N ALA A 34 -3.42 -3.76 -16.81
CA ALA A 34 -3.35 -3.39 -18.22
C ALA A 34 -2.42 -4.33 -19.02
N SER A 35 -1.26 -4.71 -18.45
CA SER A 35 -0.36 -5.68 -19.08
C SER A 35 -0.96 -7.08 -19.17
N ALA A 36 -1.81 -7.49 -18.23
CA ALA A 36 -2.51 -8.77 -18.26
C ALA A 36 -3.64 -8.81 -19.32
N PHE A 37 -4.25 -7.67 -19.67
CA PHE A 37 -5.37 -7.59 -20.61
C PHE A 37 -5.00 -7.20 -22.06
N GLY A 38 -3.71 -7.03 -22.37
CA GLY A 38 -3.24 -6.74 -23.73
C GLY A 38 -3.61 -5.35 -24.26
N THR A 39 -4.30 -4.53 -23.47
CA THR A 39 -4.52 -3.10 -23.73
C THR A 39 -3.24 -2.36 -23.33
N GLY A 40 -2.54 -1.75 -24.30
CA GLY A 40 -1.20 -1.19 -24.11
C GLY A 40 -1.02 -0.21 -22.93
N HIS A 41 0.24 0.09 -22.61
CA HIS A 41 0.72 0.92 -21.49
C HIS A 41 0.33 2.41 -21.57
N GLY A 42 -0.95 2.73 -21.76
CA GLY A 42 -1.47 4.08 -21.65
C GLY A 42 -1.53 4.55 -20.20
N GLU A 43 -1.57 5.87 -19.99
CA GLU A 43 -1.86 6.40 -18.67
C GLU A 43 -3.25 5.92 -18.19
N PRO A 44 -3.36 5.42 -16.96
CA PRO A 44 -4.65 4.97 -16.43
C PRO A 44 -5.65 6.13 -16.37
N SER A 45 -6.90 5.88 -16.76
CA SER A 45 -7.97 6.88 -16.63
C SER A 45 -8.20 7.25 -15.16
N ALA A 46 -8.74 8.46 -14.91
CA ALA A 46 -9.08 8.90 -13.56
C ALA A 46 -10.02 7.91 -12.84
N GLU A 47 -11.00 7.36 -13.57
CA GLU A 47 -11.92 6.35 -13.02
C GLU A 47 -11.20 5.04 -12.65
N ALA A 48 -10.28 4.58 -13.50
CA ALA A 48 -9.48 3.39 -13.22
C ALA A 48 -8.58 3.62 -11.98
N LEU A 49 -7.97 4.79 -11.86
CA LEU A 49 -7.17 5.16 -10.69
C LEU A 49 -8.01 5.22 -9.41
N THR A 50 -9.24 5.77 -9.47
CA THR A 50 -10.12 5.78 -8.30
C THR A 50 -10.46 4.37 -7.84
N LYS A 51 -10.83 3.46 -8.76
CA LYS A 51 -11.11 2.06 -8.41
C LYS A 51 -9.86 1.35 -7.86
N ALA A 52 -8.72 1.56 -8.50
CA ALA A 52 -7.46 0.97 -8.05
C ALA A 52 -7.01 1.49 -6.68
N ARG A 53 -7.29 2.77 -6.37
CA ARG A 53 -7.06 3.34 -5.03
C ARG A 53 -7.92 2.68 -3.96
N THR A 54 -9.19 2.40 -4.23
CA THR A 54 -10.05 1.66 -3.29
C THR A 54 -9.48 0.27 -3.01
N VAL A 55 -9.09 -0.47 -4.06
CA VAL A 55 -8.49 -1.81 -3.88
C VAL A 55 -7.16 -1.74 -3.11
N ALA A 56 -6.33 -0.73 -3.40
CA ALA A 56 -5.07 -0.52 -2.67
C ALA A 56 -5.32 -0.17 -1.19
N ASP A 57 -6.36 0.59 -0.90
CA ASP A 57 -6.75 0.96 0.46
C ASP A 57 -7.25 -0.26 1.25
N ASP A 58 -8.14 -1.06 0.65
CA ASP A 58 -8.62 -2.33 1.25
C ASP A 58 -7.46 -3.28 1.55
N TYR A 59 -6.52 -3.42 0.59
CA TYR A 59 -5.32 -4.24 0.77
C TYR A 59 -4.44 -3.72 1.92
N LEU A 60 -4.20 -2.40 1.98
CA LEU A 60 -3.37 -1.80 3.01
C LEU A 60 -3.99 -1.99 4.40
N ALA A 61 -5.31 -1.81 4.53
CA ALA A 61 -6.02 -2.06 5.78
C ALA A 61 -5.91 -3.53 6.23
N ALA A 62 -6.09 -4.49 5.31
CA ALA A 62 -5.92 -5.91 5.62
C ALA A 62 -4.48 -6.26 6.03
N TYR A 63 -3.49 -5.64 5.37
CA TYR A 63 -2.09 -5.84 5.69
C TYR A 63 -1.71 -5.25 7.06
N GLU A 64 -2.21 -4.06 7.40
CA GLU A 64 -2.05 -3.45 8.72
C GLU A 64 -2.66 -4.35 9.81
N GLU A 65 -3.87 -4.88 9.59
CA GLU A 65 -4.51 -5.82 10.53
C GLU A 65 -3.67 -7.10 10.71
N TRP A 66 -3.14 -7.64 9.61
CA TRP A 66 -2.27 -8.82 9.65
C TRP A 66 -0.97 -8.55 10.41
N LEU A 67 -0.33 -7.39 10.21
CA LEU A 67 0.88 -7.01 10.95
C LEU A 67 0.63 -6.86 12.44
N VAL A 68 -0.52 -6.30 12.84
CA VAL A 68 -0.91 -6.19 14.25
C VAL A 68 -1.07 -7.58 14.87
N LYS A 69 -1.74 -8.51 14.18
CA LYS A 69 -1.88 -9.90 14.62
C LYS A 69 -0.52 -10.59 14.75
N LEU A 70 0.33 -10.48 13.72
CA LEU A 70 1.68 -11.03 13.73
C LEU A 70 2.54 -10.48 14.88
N ALA A 71 2.45 -9.18 15.16
CA ALA A 71 3.16 -8.56 16.27
C ALA A 71 2.64 -9.08 17.63
N ALA A 72 1.33 -9.24 17.78
CA ALA A 72 0.72 -9.82 18.98
C ALA A 72 1.17 -11.28 19.19
N ASP A 73 1.19 -12.09 18.13
CA ASP A 73 1.64 -13.48 18.17
C ASP A 73 3.13 -13.57 18.56
N ASN A 74 3.98 -12.69 18.02
CA ASN A 74 5.40 -12.64 18.36
C ASN A 74 5.68 -12.09 19.78
N ALA A 75 4.80 -11.24 20.30
CA ALA A 75 4.90 -10.68 21.65
C ALA A 75 4.30 -11.61 22.72
N ALA A 76 3.51 -12.61 22.33
CA ALA A 76 3.02 -13.62 23.24
C ALA A 76 4.21 -14.41 23.82
N PRO A 77 4.35 -14.49 25.16
CA PRO A 77 5.44 -15.25 25.77
C PRO A 77 5.25 -16.74 25.47
N GLY A 78 6.00 -17.25 24.49
CA GLY A 78 6.28 -18.66 24.25
C GLY A 78 5.11 -19.50 23.73
N LEU A 79 5.16 -19.86 22.44
CA LEU A 79 4.96 -21.27 22.08
C LEU A 79 6.34 -21.93 22.17
N GLN A 80 6.60 -22.58 23.31
CA GLN A 80 7.49 -23.74 23.34
C GLN A 80 6.72 -24.96 22.82
#